data_AF-A5LGL6-F1
#
_entry.id   AF-A5LGL6-F1
#
_cell.length_a   1.000
_cell.length_b   1.000
_cell.length_c   1.000
_cell.angle_alpha   90.00
_cell.angle_beta   90.00
_cell.angle_gamma   90.00
#
_symmetry.space_group_name_H-M   'P 1'
#
loop_
_entity.id
_entity.type
_entity.pdbx_description
1 polymer ?
#
loop_
_entity_poly.entity_id
_entity_poly.type
_entity_poly.pdbx_seq_one_letter_code
_entity_poly.pdbx_strand_id
1 'polypeptide(L)'
;QFSIMVPTASELFGLKHFGIIYNFMLLGNPLGAVLFSGFLAGYVYDTEAAKQHGEPNDTNSSCLGPDCFRLTFEVLAAVCVLGSILSTILTVRLRPV
;
A
#
# COMPACT_ATOMS: atom_id res chain seq x y z
N GLN A 1 5.07 14.38 -3.78
CA GLN A 1 5.44 13.39 -4.82
C GLN A 1 5.99 14.04 -6.08
N PHE A 2 5.37 15.11 -6.59
CA PHE A 2 5.70 15.69 -7.90
C PHE A 2 7.13 16.27 -8.05
N SER A 3 7.66 16.94 -7.03
CA SER A 3 8.95 17.66 -7.12
C SER A 3 10.18 16.76 -7.35
N ILE A 4 10.11 15.49 -6.96
CA ILE A 4 11.25 14.55 -7.07
C ILE A 4 10.98 13.51 -8.17
N MET A 5 9.72 13.13 -8.36
CA MET A 5 9.30 12.10 -9.32
C MET A 5 9.50 12.52 -10.78
N VAL A 6 9.24 13.78 -11.11
CA VAL A 6 9.40 14.31 -12.48
C VAL A 6 10.87 14.25 -12.95
N PRO A 7 11.84 14.85 -12.23
CA PRO A 7 13.24 14.80 -12.65
C PRO A 7 13.78 13.36 -12.64
N THR A 8 13.52 12.58 -11.60
CA THR A 8 14.00 11.18 -11.52
C THR A 8 13.44 10.28 -12.61
N ALA A 9 12.16 10.38 -12.95
CA ALA A 9 11.58 9.60 -14.05
C ALA A 9 12.16 10.00 -15.41
N SER A 10 12.44 11.30 -15.62
CA SER A 10 13.07 11.77 -16.86
C SER A 10 14.54 11.33 -17.00
N GLU A 11 15.28 11.22 -15.89
CA GLU A 11 16.65 10.72 -15.88
C GLU A 11 16.73 9.18 -16.03
N LEU A 12 15.87 8.42 -15.33
CA LEU A 12 15.90 6.95 -15.38
C LEU A 12 15.40 6.37 -16.71
N PHE A 13 14.30 6.88 -17.23
CA PHE A 13 13.57 6.26 -18.33
C PHE A 13 13.67 7.05 -19.64
N GLY A 14 14.23 8.26 -19.58
CA GLY A 14 14.31 9.18 -20.72
C GLY A 14 12.96 9.77 -21.12
N LEU A 15 13.00 10.74 -22.03
CA LEU A 15 11.84 11.54 -22.43
C LEU A 15 10.88 10.81 -23.39
N LYS A 16 11.28 9.66 -23.97
CA LYS A 16 10.53 9.00 -25.05
C LYS A 16 9.16 8.48 -24.63
N HIS A 17 9.00 7.99 -23.40
CA HIS A 17 7.74 7.46 -22.86
C HIS A 17 7.36 8.08 -21.50
N PHE A 18 7.82 9.30 -21.23
CA PHE A 18 7.64 9.96 -19.93
C PHE A 18 6.16 10.04 -19.49
N GLY A 19 5.25 10.35 -20.42
CA GLY A 19 3.82 10.47 -20.12
C GLY A 19 3.18 9.17 -19.61
N ILE A 20 3.55 8.01 -20.16
CA ILE A 20 2.99 6.71 -19.75
C ILE A 20 3.51 6.35 -18.35
N ILE A 21 4.81 6.54 -18.11
CA ILE A 21 5.46 6.20 -16.84
C ILE A 21 4.94 7.09 -15.70
N TYR A 22 4.79 8.38 -15.96
CA TYR A 22 4.24 9.33 -14.99
C TYR A 22 2.79 9.01 -14.62
N ASN A 23 1.94 8.66 -15.60
CA ASN A 23 0.56 8.24 -15.33
C ASN A 23 0.51 6.95 -14.51
N PHE A 24 1.39 5.98 -14.78
CA PHE A 24 1.48 4.75 -14.01
C PHE A 24 1.88 5.00 -12.54
N MET A 25 2.85 5.90 -12.31
CA MET A 25 3.24 6.31 -10.95
C MET A 25 2.09 7.02 -10.21
N LEU A 26 1.33 7.88 -10.90
CA LEU A 26 0.15 8.54 -10.31
C LEU A 26 -0.94 7.53 -9.94
N LEU A 27 -1.16 6.50 -10.77
CA LEU A 27 -2.14 5.44 -10.51
C LEU A 27 -1.78 4.59 -9.29
N GLY A 28 -0.50 4.53 -8.89
CA GLY A 28 -0.09 3.79 -7.70
C GLY A 28 -0.77 4.27 -6.41
N ASN A 29 -1.01 5.58 -6.27
CA ASN A 29 -1.65 6.13 -5.07
C ASN A 29 -3.13 5.68 -4.89
N PRO A 30 -4.04 5.86 -5.86
CA PRO A 30 -5.40 5.36 -5.75
C PRO A 30 -5.45 3.83 -5.72
N LEU A 31 -4.58 3.13 -6.45
CA LEU A 31 -4.52 1.67 -6.42
C LEU A 31 -4.17 1.15 -5.02
N GLY A 32 -3.17 1.75 -4.37
CA GLY A 32 -2.80 1.42 -2.99
C GLY A 32 -3.95 1.67 -2.01
N ALA A 33 -4.64 2.80 -2.13
CA ALA A 33 -5.80 3.09 -1.29
C ALA A 33 -6.91 2.06 -1.46
N VAL A 34 -7.26 1.68 -2.69
CA VAL A 34 -8.32 0.68 -2.94
C VAL A 34 -7.92 -0.70 -2.40
N LEU A 35 -6.68 -1.14 -2.64
CA LEU A 35 -6.22 -2.46 -2.21
C LEU A 35 -6.05 -2.56 -0.69
N PHE A 36 -5.36 -1.60 -0.06
CA PHE A 36 -5.06 -1.65 1.37
C PHE A 36 -6.22 -1.14 2.23
N SER A 37 -6.85 -0.03 1.85
CA SER A 37 -7.93 0.56 2.66
C SER A 37 -9.30 0.00 2.31
N GLY A 38 -9.57 -0.27 1.02
CA GLY A 38 -10.87 -0.80 0.60
C GLY A 38 -10.96 -2.30 0.84
N PHE A 39 -10.03 -3.05 0.23
CA PHE A 39 -10.13 -4.51 0.19
C PHE A 39 -9.55 -5.19 1.43
N LEU A 40 -8.32 -4.85 1.82
CA LEU A 40 -7.65 -5.48 2.96
C LEU A 40 -8.33 -5.10 4.28
N ALA A 41 -8.53 -3.81 4.55
CA ALA A 41 -9.18 -3.38 5.79
C ALA A 41 -10.65 -3.82 5.87
N GLY A 42 -11.39 -3.79 4.75
CA GLY A 42 -12.76 -4.30 4.69
C GLY A 42 -12.85 -5.80 4.95
N TYR A 43 -12.01 -6.61 4.30
CA TYR A 43 -11.99 -8.06 4.50
C TYR A 43 -11.61 -8.44 5.93
N VAL A 44 -10.55 -7.84 6.48
CA VAL A 44 -10.13 -8.09 7.87
C VAL A 44 -11.23 -7.69 8.84
N TYR A 45 -11.84 -6.52 8.65
CA TYR A 45 -12.94 -6.05 9.50
C TYR A 45 -14.14 -7.00 9.49
N ASP A 46 -14.59 -7.44 8.32
CA ASP A 46 -15.73 -8.37 8.19
C ASP A 46 -15.40 -9.73 8.83
N THR A 47 -14.17 -10.23 8.68
CA THR A 47 -13.76 -11.51 9.27
C THR A 47 -13.68 -11.49 10.80
N GLU A 48 -13.21 -10.39 11.39
CA GLU A 48 -13.12 -10.25 12.84
C GLU A 48 -14.48 -9.91 13.46
N ALA A 49 -15.30 -9.09 12.79
CA ALA A 49 -16.69 -8.85 13.18
C ALA A 49 -17.49 -10.17 13.23
N ALA A 50 -17.36 -11.03 12.22
CA ALA A 50 -18.05 -12.33 12.18
C ALA A 50 -17.66 -13.27 13.34
N LYS A 51 -16.41 -13.20 13.84
CA LYS A 51 -15.96 -13.99 15.00
C LYS A 51 -16.52 -13.47 16.31
N GLN A 52 -16.62 -12.15 16.47
CA GLN A 52 -17.16 -11.52 17.70
C GLN A 52 -18.68 -11.65 17.82
N HIS A 53 -19.41 -11.74 16.71
CA HIS A 53 -20.86 -11.99 16.69
C HIS A 53 -21.29 -13.40 17.15
N GLY A 54 -20.35 -14.28 17.51
CA GLY A 54 -20.62 -15.58 18.14
C GLY A 54 -20.89 -15.51 19.64
N GLU A 55 -20.62 -14.38 20.29
CA GLU A 55 -20.87 -14.17 21.72
C GLU A 55 -22.17 -13.38 21.96
N PRO A 56 -23.04 -13.82 22.89
CA PRO A 56 -24.47 -13.45 22.95
C PRO A 56 -24.78 -12.01 23.41
N ASN A 57 -23.83 -11.07 23.39
CA ASN A 57 -23.98 -9.78 24.06
C ASN A 57 -23.63 -8.51 23.26
N ASP A 58 -23.34 -8.56 21.96
CA ASP A 58 -23.07 -7.31 21.21
C ASP A 58 -23.89 -7.18 19.92
N THR A 59 -24.82 -6.23 19.98
CA THR A 59 -25.75 -5.81 18.91
C THR A 59 -25.11 -4.84 17.91
N ASN A 60 -23.79 -4.67 17.93
CA ASN A 60 -23.10 -3.70 17.10
C ASN A 60 -22.28 -4.43 16.04
N SER A 61 -22.59 -4.20 14.76
CA SER A 61 -21.90 -4.73 13.57
C SER A 61 -20.49 -4.14 13.39
N SER A 62 -19.81 -3.80 14.48
CA SER A 62 -18.60 -3.00 14.47
C SER A 62 -17.49 -3.59 15.31
N CYS A 63 -16.39 -3.94 14.65
CA CYS A 63 -15.18 -4.45 15.26
C CYS A 63 -14.34 -3.28 15.81
N LEU A 64 -14.25 -3.19 17.13
CA LEU A 64 -13.55 -2.12 17.86
C LEU A 64 -12.48 -2.75 18.76
N GLY A 65 -11.22 -2.49 18.46
CA GLY A 65 -10.12 -2.95 19.28
C GLY A 65 -8.79 -2.99 18.54
N PRO A 66 -7.67 -3.12 19.28
CA PRO A 66 -6.34 -3.25 18.69
C PRO A 66 -6.23 -4.49 17.80
N ASP A 67 -6.94 -5.58 18.11
CA ASP A 67 -6.88 -6.82 17.34
C ASP A 67 -7.45 -6.69 15.91
N CYS A 68 -8.43 -5.80 15.71
CA CYS A 68 -9.04 -5.59 14.39
C CYS A 68 -8.10 -4.89 13.38
N PHE A 69 -7.20 -4.04 13.87
CA PHE A 69 -6.27 -3.27 13.03
C PHE A 69 -4.82 -3.74 13.12
N ARG A 70 -4.47 -4.59 14.10
CA ARG A 70 -3.09 -5.06 14.26
C ARG A 70 -2.57 -5.79 13.01
N LEU A 71 -3.39 -6.66 12.43
CA LEU A 71 -3.05 -7.37 11.20
C LEU A 71 -2.87 -6.43 10.00
N THR A 72 -3.72 -5.40 9.86
CA THR A 72 -3.59 -4.45 8.76
C THR A 72 -2.32 -3.61 8.89
N PHE A 73 -1.97 -3.17 10.10
CA PHE A 73 -0.69 -2.50 10.36
C PHE A 73 0.53 -3.39 10.08
N GLU A 74 0.48 -4.67 10.43
CA GLU A 74 1.58 -5.61 10.19
C GLU A 74 1.78 -5.87 8.69
N VAL A 75 0.70 -6.04 7.94
CA VAL A 75 0.75 -6.17 6.47
C VAL A 75 1.29 -4.89 5.83
N LEU A 76 0.82 -3.71 6.25
CA LEU A 76 1.33 -2.43 5.75
C LEU A 76 2.82 -2.27 6.03
N ALA A 77 3.28 -2.62 7.24
CA ALA A 77 4.69 -2.58 7.60
C ALA A 77 5.51 -3.53 6.70
N ALA A 78 5.05 -4.76 6.49
CA ALA A 78 5.72 -5.73 5.62
C ALA A 78 5.82 -5.21 4.17
N VAL A 79 4.75 -4.63 3.63
CA VAL A 79 4.74 -4.05 2.28
C VAL A 79 5.72 -2.87 2.17
N CYS A 80 5.75 -1.98 3.17
CA CYS A 80 6.71 -0.87 3.22
C CYS A 80 8.16 -1.38 3.22
N VAL A 81 8.47 -2.39 4.04
CA VAL A 81 9.81 -3.00 4.09
C VAL A 81 10.20 -3.61 2.75
N LEU A 82 9.30 -4.39 2.13
CA LEU A 82 9.54 -4.96 0.80
C LEU A 82 9.76 -3.87 -0.25
N GLY A 83 8.96 -2.81 -0.23
CA GLY A 83 9.11 -1.64 -1.11
C GLY A 83 10.46 -0.95 -0.93
N SER A 84 10.92 -0.75 0.31
CA SER A 84 12.23 -0.18 0.61
C SER A 84 13.38 -1.08 0.13
N ILE A 85 13.27 -2.40 0.30
CA ILE A 85 14.28 -3.36 -0.18
C ILE A 85 14.37 -3.31 -1.71
N LEU A 86 13.24 -3.40 -2.42
CA LEU A 86 13.19 -3.30 -3.88
C LEU A 86 13.75 -1.97 -4.39
N SER A 87 13.39 -0.86 -3.74
CA SER A 87 13.91 0.47 -4.07
C SER A 87 15.43 0.56 -3.86
N THR A 88 15.94 -0.03 -2.78
CA THR A 88 17.39 -0.10 -2.50
C THR A 88 18.12 -0.93 -3.56
N ILE A 89 17.60 -2.11 -3.90
CA ILE A 89 18.16 -2.97 -4.95
C ILE A 89 18.19 -2.23 -6.28
N LEU A 90 17.08 -1.60 -6.67
CA LEU A 90 16.99 -0.82 -7.90
C LEU A 90 18.00 0.34 -7.90
N THR A 91 18.14 1.05 -6.80
CA THR A 91 19.11 2.15 -6.64
C THR A 91 20.54 1.65 -6.81
N VAL A 92 20.89 0.51 -6.22
CA VAL A 92 22.24 -0.08 -6.36
C VAL A 92 22.49 -0.56 -7.80
N ARG A 93 21.47 -1.10 -8.49
CA ARG A 93 21.59 -1.54 -9.88
C ARG A 93 21.66 -0.38 -10.88
N LEU A 94 21.04 0.75 -10.58
CA LEU A 94 20.99 1.92 -11.46
C LEU A 94 22.12 2.90 -11.25
N ARG A 95 22.84 2.87 -10.12
CA ARG A 95 24.09 3.62 -10.00
C ARG A 95 25.14 2.97 -10.92
N PRO A 96 25.56 3.63 -12.01
CA PRO A 96 26.72 3.15 -12.74
C PRO A 96 27.94 3.28 -11.83
N VAL A 97 28.79 2.24 -11.82
CA VAL A 97 30.09 2.26 -11.15
C VAL A 97 30.99 3.38 -11.68
#